data_AF-A0A957U0A3-F1
#
_entry.id   AF-A0A957U0A3-F1
#
_cell.length_a   1.000
_cell.length_b   1.000
_cell.length_c   1.000
_cell.angle_alpha   90.00
_cell.angle_beta   90.00
_cell.angle_gamma   90.00
#
_symmetry.space_group_name_H-M   'P 1'
#
loop_
_entity.id
_entity.type
_entity.pdbx_description
1 polymer ?
#
loop_
_entity_poly.entity_id
_entity_poly.type
_entity_poly.pdbx_seq_one_letter_code
_entity_poly.pdbx_strand_id
1 'polypeptide(L)' 'MSCAIWWIRRDLRITDNQALAAALAAGNEVLPVFVL' A
#
# COMPACT_ATOMS: atom_id res chain seq x y z
N MET A 1 -12.66 -5.25 -11.20
CA MET A 1 -12.06 -4.39 -10.17
C MET A 1 -10.98 -5.19 -9.44
N SER A 2 -9.76 -4.66 -9.34
CA SER A 2 -8.67 -5.20 -8.52
C SER A 2 -8.32 -4.22 -7.40
N CYS A 3 -8.11 -4.75 -6.19
CA CYS A 3 -7.71 -3.99 -5.00
C CYS A 3 -6.30 -4.45 -4.59
N ALA A 4 -5.37 -3.51 -4.45
CA ALA A 4 -4.00 -3.78 -4.02
C ALA A 4 -3.88 -3.66 -2.50
N ILE A 5 -3.31 -4.68 -1.85
CA ILE A 5 -3.03 -4.62 -0.41
C ILE A 5 -1.67 -3.94 -0.20
N TRP A 6 -1.67 -2.82 0.49
CA TRP A 6 -0.46 -2.18 0.99
C TRP A 6 -0.21 -2.65 2.43
N TRP A 7 0.60 -3.70 2.58
CA TRP A 7 0.95 -4.25 3.89
C TRP A 7 2.06 -3.44 4.54
N ILE A 8 1.67 -2.61 5.50
CA ILE A 8 2.57 -1.74 6.25
C ILE A 8 3.21 -2.56 7.37
N ARG A 9 4.53 -2.48 7.51
CA ARG A 9 5.25 -3.10 8.65
C ARG A 9 5.89 -2.02 9.49
N ARG A 10 7.17 -1.73 9.27
CA ARG A 10 7.92 -0.72 10.05
C ARG A 10 7.94 0.65 9.37
N ASP A 11 7.27 0.76 8.24
CA ASP A 11 7.33 1.87 7.30
C ASP A 11 6.02 2.65 7.22
N LEU A 12 5.52 3.08 8.39
CA LEU A 12 4.33 3.94 8.54
C LEU A 12 4.58 5.36 7.99
N ARG A 13 4.74 5.46 6.67
CA ARG A 13 4.92 6.71 5.93
C ARG A 13 4.17 6.67 4.60
N ILE A 14 3.55 7.79 4.25
CA ILE A 14 2.88 7.99 2.95
C ILE A 14 3.81 8.63 1.93
N THR A 15 4.77 9.43 2.38
CA THR A 15 5.78 10.06 1.54
C THR A 15 6.95 9.12 1.33
N ASP A 16 7.49 9.09 0.12
CA ASP A 16 8.64 8.24 -0.25
C ASP A 16 8.44 6.75 0.12
N ASN A 17 7.25 6.23 -0.17
CA ASN A 17 6.90 4.83 0.04
C ASN A 17 6.73 4.12 -1.31
N GLN A 18 7.76 3.38 -1.72
CA GLN A 18 7.76 2.65 -2.99
C GLN A 18 6.68 1.56 -3.04
N ALA A 19 6.34 0.94 -1.90
CA ALA A 19 5.29 -0.08 -1.85
C ALA A 19 3.91 0.55 -2.07
N LEU A 20 3.64 1.72 -1.48
CA LEU A 20 2.44 2.50 -1.75
C LEU A 20 2.37 2.94 -3.22
N ALA A 21 3.47 3.45 -3.77
CA ALA A 21 3.52 3.86 -5.18
C ALA A 21 3.22 2.69 -6.14
N ALA A 22 3.78 1.50 -5.87
CA ALA A 22 3.49 0.31 -6.65
C ALA A 22 2.03 -0.15 -6.52
N ALA A 23 1.45 -0.09 -5.31
CA ALA A 23 0.05 -0.42 -5.08
C ALA A 23 -0.91 0.51 -5.86
N LEU A 24 -0.62 1.81 -5.86
CA LEU A 24 -1.37 2.80 -6.63
C LEU A 24 -1.27 2.60 -8.15
N ALA A 25 -0.14 2.08 -8.65
CA ALA A 25 0.04 1.77 -10.06
C ALA A 25 -0.67 0.47 -10.50
N ALA A 26 -0.88 -0.48 -9.57
CA ALA A 26 -1.38 -1.81 -9.87
C ALA A 26 -2.92 -1.96 -9.74
N GLY A 27 -3.59 -1.09 -8.97
CA GLY A 27 -5.01 -1.25 -8.62
C GLY A 27 -5.80 0.05 -8.73
N ASN A 28 -7.11 -0.09 -8.94
CA ASN A 28 -8.03 1.04 -8.87
C ASN A 28 -8.29 1.48 -7.41
N GLU A 29 -8.02 0.58 -6.47
CA GLU A 29 -8.17 0.79 -5.04
C GLU A 29 -6.96 0.22 -4.30
N VAL A 30 -6.58 0.85 -3.19
CA VAL A 30 -5.50 0.41 -2.30
C VAL A 30 -6.06 0.23 -0.89
N LEU A 31 -5.86 -0.95 -0.31
CA LEU A 31 -6.23 -1.26 1.07
C LEU A 31 -4.98 -1.29 1.95
N PRO A 32 -4.79 -0.31 2.85
CA PRO A 32 -3.71 -0.34 3.85
C PRO A 32 -4.02 -1.40 4.91
N VAL A 33 -3.06 -2.28 5.20
CA VAL A 33 -3.18 -3.32 6.24
C VAL A 33 -1.96 -3.31 7.13
N PHE A 34 -2.18 -3.41 8.44
CA PHE A 34 -1.13 -3.59 9.44
C PHE A 34 -1.53 -4.76 10.35
N VAL A 35 -0.60 -5.69 10.59
CA VAL A 35 -0.80 -6.88 11.43
C VAL A 35 0.16 -6.80 12.60
N LEU A 36 -0.38 -6.88 13.82
CA LEU A 36 0.37 -6.86 15.09
C LEU A 36 1.10 -8.18 15.34
#